data_AF-A0A0N4V3W1-F1
#
_entry.id   AF-A0A0N4V3W1-F1
#
_cell.length_a   1.000
_cell.length_b   1.000
_cell.length_c   1.000
_cell.angle_alpha   90.00
_cell.angle_beta   90.00
_cell.angle_gamma   90.00
#
_symmetry.space_group_name_H-M   'P 1'
#
loop_
_entity.id
_entity.type
_entity.pdbx_description
1 polymer ?
#
loop_
_entity_poly.entity_id
_entity_poly.type
_entity_poly.pdbx_seq_one_letter_code
_entity_poly.pdbx_strand_id
1 'polypeptide(L)'
;MCYFKSIIRDVQDEWLGHFALLVAPHGTFTDEGQKAFEKVVAHNDISEGSAEIPKRVDGQKTFYVLDPGGDLTDTQNRLSKMLQQYVFWKGIVGQPPKPEELRQYLQNNDFFLYMGHGSGGRYFGKSVIRNSDCRAVSLLMGCSSARILHEGDGFDGQSVIYDYSIARCPCLVGCLWMVTDGEIDRFLMALVKHCFSNSTGDFGESYRLLIDAVAYARTACRLRYMTGGAVVSYGLPIVARNIVAFCNNGNIVPQLPEPANC
;
A
#
# COMPACT_ATOMS: atom_id res chain seq x y z
N MET A 1 15.67 26.55 -27.78
CA MET A 1 14.23 26.18 -27.73
C MET A 1 13.82 25.09 -28.73
N CYS A 2 14.77 24.39 -29.40
CA CYS A 2 14.46 23.26 -30.31
C CYS A 2 14.94 21.88 -29.84
N TYR A 3 15.78 21.78 -28.80
CA TYR A 3 16.26 20.48 -28.29
C TYR A 3 15.31 19.81 -27.29
N PHE A 4 14.50 20.59 -26.55
CA PHE A 4 13.58 20.06 -25.53
C PHE A 4 12.27 19.49 -26.11
N LYS A 5 11.91 19.85 -27.35
CA LYS A 5 10.71 19.34 -28.03
C LYS A 5 10.92 17.96 -28.69
N SER A 6 12.16 17.55 -28.97
CA SER A 6 12.44 16.23 -29.55
C SER A 6 12.35 15.14 -28.49
N ILE A 7 12.98 15.35 -27.33
CA ILE A 7 13.01 14.35 -26.25
C ILE A 7 11.61 14.04 -25.68
N ILE A 8 10.73 15.05 -25.61
CA ILE A 8 9.34 14.83 -25.15
C ILE A 8 8.50 14.10 -26.21
N ARG A 9 8.79 14.28 -27.52
CA ARG A 9 8.10 13.56 -28.60
C ARG A 9 8.57 12.11 -28.69
N ASP A 10 9.88 11.87 -28.59
CA ASP A 10 10.44 10.54 -28.73
C ASP A 10 10.10 9.63 -27.53
N VAL A 11 9.97 10.20 -26.32
CA VAL A 11 9.50 9.46 -25.13
C VAL A 11 7.98 9.24 -25.13
N GLN A 12 7.20 10.11 -25.79
CA GLN A 12 5.75 9.92 -25.92
C GLN A 12 5.39 8.83 -26.93
N ASP A 13 6.13 8.68 -28.03
CA ASP A 13 5.74 7.74 -29.10
C ASP A 13 6.27 6.31 -28.89
N GLU A 14 7.42 6.09 -28.26
CA GLU A 14 7.97 4.73 -28.07
C GLU A 14 7.51 4.01 -26.79
N TRP A 15 7.19 4.74 -25.71
CA TRP A 15 6.83 4.13 -24.42
C TRP A 15 5.33 4.00 -24.17
N LEU A 16 4.50 4.84 -24.80
CA LEU A 16 3.05 4.78 -24.62
C LEU A 16 2.40 3.68 -25.46
N GLY A 17 2.97 3.30 -26.61
CA GLY A 17 2.33 2.35 -27.54
C GLY A 17 2.11 0.93 -26.96
N HIS A 18 3.06 0.44 -26.17
CA HIS A 18 2.99 -0.93 -25.63
C HIS A 18 2.37 -1.02 -24.22
N PHE A 19 2.51 0.00 -23.38
CA PHE A 19 1.92 0.00 -22.02
C PHE A 19 0.52 0.61 -21.95
N ALA A 20 0.11 1.46 -22.89
CA ALA A 20 -1.26 1.99 -22.93
C ALA A 20 -2.33 0.90 -23.17
N LEU A 21 -1.93 -0.25 -23.75
CA LEU A 21 -2.79 -1.42 -23.92
C LEU A 21 -2.94 -2.24 -22.63
N LEU A 22 -2.05 -2.08 -21.65
CA LEU A 22 -2.03 -2.89 -20.42
C LEU A 22 -2.79 -2.22 -19.28
N VAL A 23 -3.01 -0.89 -19.34
CA VAL A 23 -3.68 -0.12 -18.29
C VAL A 23 -4.76 0.75 -18.93
N ALA A 24 -6.01 0.53 -18.52
CA ALA A 24 -7.17 1.29 -18.98
C ALA A 24 -7.05 2.77 -18.58
N PRO A 25 -7.79 3.69 -19.24
CA PRO A 25 -7.81 5.12 -18.91
C PRO A 25 -8.18 5.45 -17.46
N HIS A 26 -8.76 4.48 -16.74
CA HIS A 26 -9.14 4.56 -15.33
C HIS A 26 -8.09 3.97 -14.37
N GLY A 27 -6.94 3.54 -14.87
CA GLY A 27 -5.81 3.04 -14.09
C GLY A 27 -5.86 1.55 -13.72
N THR A 28 -6.91 0.82 -14.11
CA THR A 28 -7.02 -0.64 -13.93
C THR A 28 -6.28 -1.38 -15.05
N PHE A 29 -5.76 -2.58 -14.78
CA PHE A 29 -5.21 -3.41 -15.85
C PHE A 29 -6.32 -3.81 -16.85
N THR A 30 -5.97 -3.90 -18.13
CA THR A 30 -6.84 -4.52 -19.16
C THR A 30 -6.73 -6.05 -19.07
N ASP A 31 -7.64 -6.79 -19.70
CA ASP A 31 -7.54 -8.26 -19.78
C ASP A 31 -6.20 -8.73 -20.39
N GLU A 32 -5.62 -7.92 -21.30
CA GLU A 32 -4.27 -8.13 -21.85
C GLU A 32 -3.18 -7.82 -20.83
N GLY A 33 -3.34 -6.75 -20.05
CA GLY A 33 -2.50 -6.41 -18.89
C GLY A 33 -2.45 -7.52 -17.85
N GLN A 34 -3.60 -8.11 -17.55
CA GLN A 34 -3.76 -9.20 -16.60
C GLN A 34 -3.12 -10.49 -17.12
N LYS A 35 -3.30 -10.84 -18.39
CA LYS A 35 -2.62 -11.98 -19.04
C LYS A 35 -1.11 -11.80 -19.18
N ALA A 36 -0.64 -10.59 -19.46
CA ALA A 36 0.79 -10.28 -19.50
C ALA A 36 1.42 -10.47 -18.12
N PHE A 37 0.72 -10.05 -17.07
CA PHE A 37 1.13 -10.28 -15.69
C PHE A 37 1.16 -11.77 -15.32
N GLU A 38 0.10 -12.52 -15.66
CA GLU A 38 0.04 -13.97 -15.47
C GLU A 38 1.20 -14.70 -16.17
N LYS A 39 1.59 -14.24 -17.37
CA LYS A 39 2.78 -14.75 -18.08
C LYS A 39 4.08 -14.44 -17.36
N VAL A 40 4.25 -13.24 -16.80
CA VAL A 40 5.45 -12.87 -16.02
C VAL A 40 5.54 -13.70 -14.74
N VAL A 41 4.40 -13.96 -14.08
CA VAL A 41 4.33 -14.86 -12.92
C VAL A 41 4.69 -16.31 -13.32
N ALA A 42 4.27 -16.76 -14.50
CA ALA A 42 4.51 -18.13 -14.96
C ALA A 42 5.92 -18.41 -15.51
N HIS A 43 6.70 -17.39 -15.89
CA HIS A 43 7.99 -17.56 -16.60
C HIS A 43 9.26 -17.28 -15.77
N ASN A 44 9.17 -17.17 -14.45
CA ASN A 44 10.34 -16.91 -13.61
C ASN A 44 11.16 -18.19 -13.32
N ASP A 45 11.91 -18.66 -14.32
CA ASP A 45 13.11 -19.49 -14.11
C ASP A 45 14.28 -18.57 -13.75
N ILE A 46 14.42 -18.23 -12.46
CA ILE A 46 15.60 -17.51 -11.93
C ILE A 46 16.21 -18.36 -10.81
N SER A 47 17.47 -18.73 -11.04
CA SER A 47 18.35 -19.54 -10.18
C SER A 47 18.42 -19.07 -8.73
N GLU A 48 18.48 -20.04 -7.82
CA GLU A 48 18.66 -19.98 -6.36
C GLU A 48 18.92 -18.58 -5.73
N GLY A 49 17.90 -18.05 -5.05
CA GLY A 49 18.05 -17.04 -3.99
C GLY A 49 17.32 -15.72 -4.17
N SER A 50 16.74 -15.41 -5.34
CA SER A 50 15.94 -14.19 -5.52
C SER A 50 14.48 -14.43 -5.10
N ALA A 51 13.97 -13.62 -4.17
CA ALA A 51 12.57 -13.67 -3.76
C ALA A 51 11.62 -13.47 -4.97
N GLU A 52 10.60 -14.31 -5.06
CA GLU A 52 9.59 -14.30 -6.13
C GLU A 52 8.94 -12.91 -6.26
N ILE A 53 8.98 -12.34 -7.46
CA ILE A 53 8.25 -11.12 -7.83
C ILE A 53 7.01 -11.56 -8.62
N PRO A 54 5.80 -11.11 -8.27
CA PRO A 54 5.46 -10.13 -7.24
C PRO A 54 5.64 -10.65 -5.80
N LYS A 55 6.03 -9.76 -4.89
CA LYS A 55 6.23 -10.15 -3.48
C LYS A 55 4.88 -10.46 -2.84
N ARG A 56 4.73 -11.70 -2.36
CA ARG A 56 3.55 -12.15 -1.62
C ARG A 56 3.62 -11.68 -0.17
N VAL A 57 2.51 -11.15 0.33
CA VAL A 57 2.37 -10.67 1.71
C VAL A 57 1.03 -11.11 2.31
N ASP A 58 1.03 -11.41 3.60
CA ASP A 58 -0.16 -11.83 4.32
C ASP A 58 -0.91 -10.64 4.93
N GLY A 59 -2.12 -10.38 4.44
CA GLY A 59 -2.99 -9.33 4.97
C GLY A 59 -3.39 -9.53 6.43
N GLN A 60 -3.34 -10.75 6.97
CA GLN A 60 -3.65 -11.00 8.38
C GLN A 60 -2.57 -10.42 9.31
N LYS A 61 -1.32 -10.34 8.85
CA LYS A 61 -0.19 -9.76 9.59
C LYS A 61 -0.10 -8.26 9.36
N THR A 62 -1.18 -7.56 9.70
CA THR A 62 -1.29 -6.11 9.58
C THR A 62 -1.21 -5.45 10.95
N PHE A 63 -0.34 -4.44 11.05
CA PHE A 63 -0.33 -3.52 12.17
C PHE A 63 -0.77 -2.12 11.74
N TYR A 64 -1.62 -1.45 12.51
CA TYR A 64 -2.06 -0.08 12.21
C TYR A 64 -1.84 0.91 13.36
N VAL A 65 -1.59 2.16 12.99
CA VAL A 65 -1.55 3.32 13.90
C VAL A 65 -2.56 4.33 13.40
N LEU A 66 -3.60 4.58 14.19
CA LEU A 66 -4.70 5.48 13.87
C LEU A 66 -4.73 6.66 14.84
N ASP A 67 -4.76 7.87 14.29
CA ASP A 67 -4.85 9.12 15.06
C ASP A 67 -3.90 9.19 16.26
N PRO A 68 -2.58 9.07 16.06
CA PRO A 68 -1.61 9.15 17.15
C PRO A 68 -1.55 10.53 17.82
N GLY A 69 -2.14 11.56 17.20
CA GLY A 69 -2.27 12.91 17.76
C GLY A 69 -3.49 13.08 18.64
N GLY A 70 -4.52 12.26 18.47
CA GLY A 70 -5.82 12.38 19.13
C GLY A 70 -6.64 13.58 18.62
N ASP A 71 -6.28 14.14 17.47
CA ASP A 71 -6.87 15.35 16.89
C ASP A 71 -7.66 15.09 15.60
N LEU A 72 -7.72 13.84 15.14
CA LEU A 72 -8.47 13.40 13.97
C LEU A 72 -9.70 12.57 14.36
N THR A 73 -10.53 13.11 15.26
CA THR A 73 -11.66 12.39 15.87
C THR A 73 -12.66 11.82 14.85
N ASP A 74 -12.98 12.57 13.80
CA ASP A 74 -13.87 12.13 12.72
C ASP A 74 -13.27 10.96 11.92
N THR A 75 -11.98 11.05 11.59
CA THR A 75 -11.23 9.99 10.90
C THR A 75 -11.14 8.75 11.78
N GLN A 76 -10.81 8.93 13.06
CA GLN A 76 -10.78 7.85 14.04
C GLN A 76 -12.13 7.13 14.09
N ASN A 77 -13.23 7.87 14.17
CA ASN A 77 -14.58 7.31 14.22
C ASN A 77 -14.97 6.54 12.93
N ARG A 78 -14.60 7.06 11.76
CA ARG A 78 -14.86 6.41 10.46
C ARG A 78 -14.04 5.13 10.31
N LEU A 79 -12.74 5.20 10.55
CA LEU A 79 -11.82 4.11 10.26
C LEU A 79 -11.83 3.01 11.33
N SER A 80 -12.04 3.35 12.61
CA SER A 80 -12.07 2.33 13.68
C SER A 80 -13.12 1.25 13.39
N LYS A 81 -14.31 1.64 12.91
CA LYS A 81 -15.39 0.71 12.57
C LYS A 81 -14.98 -0.29 11.47
N MET A 82 -14.20 0.17 10.50
CA MET A 82 -13.72 -0.66 9.39
C MET A 82 -12.58 -1.57 9.84
N LEU A 83 -11.60 -1.03 10.57
CA LEU A 83 -10.42 -1.78 11.03
C LEU A 83 -10.80 -2.90 12.02
N GLN A 84 -11.81 -2.67 12.87
CA GLN A 84 -12.33 -3.66 13.81
C GLN A 84 -12.97 -4.88 13.14
N GLN A 85 -13.33 -4.80 11.85
CA GLN A 85 -13.84 -5.95 11.09
C GLN A 85 -12.73 -6.98 10.80
N TYR A 86 -11.46 -6.57 10.84
CA TYR A 86 -10.32 -7.41 10.57
C TYR A 86 -9.72 -7.93 11.88
N VAL A 87 -10.25 -9.06 12.37
CA VAL A 87 -9.96 -9.62 13.71
C VAL A 87 -8.48 -9.85 14.00
N PHE A 88 -7.68 -10.18 12.98
CA PHE A 88 -6.24 -10.43 13.14
C PHE A 88 -5.39 -9.17 13.19
N TRP A 89 -5.95 -8.01 12.85
CA TRP A 89 -5.21 -6.76 12.79
C TRP A 89 -4.98 -6.21 14.20
N LYS A 90 -3.73 -5.86 14.49
CA LYS A 90 -3.35 -5.21 15.74
C LYS A 90 -3.13 -3.72 15.48
N GLY A 91 -3.41 -2.87 16.46
CA GLY A 91 -3.12 -1.47 16.27
C GLY A 91 -3.22 -0.61 17.52
N ILE A 92 -2.78 0.63 17.35
CA ILE A 92 -2.79 1.69 18.35
C ILE A 92 -3.71 2.80 17.83
N VAL A 93 -4.61 3.28 18.70
CA VAL A 93 -5.61 4.29 18.36
C VAL A 93 -5.54 5.45 19.35
N GLY A 94 -5.57 6.70 18.87
CA GLY A 94 -5.72 7.89 19.72
C GLY A 94 -4.48 8.24 20.55
N GLN A 95 -3.34 7.57 20.31
CA GLN A 95 -2.11 7.79 21.07
C GLN A 95 -0.86 7.47 20.23
N PRO A 96 0.28 8.14 20.50
CA PRO A 96 1.51 7.89 19.77
C PRO A 96 2.11 6.51 20.12
N PRO A 97 2.64 5.76 19.13
CA PRO A 97 3.40 4.55 19.41
C PRO A 97 4.72 4.90 20.09
N LYS A 98 5.24 3.98 20.91
CA LYS A 98 6.60 4.13 21.43
C LYS A 98 7.63 3.90 20.32
N PRO A 99 8.68 4.73 20.21
CA PRO A 99 9.69 4.57 19.17
C PRO A 99 10.32 3.17 19.12
N GLU A 100 10.54 2.54 20.27
CA GLU A 100 11.15 1.22 20.40
C GLU A 100 10.24 0.11 19.85
N GLU A 101 8.92 0.26 20.04
CA GLU A 101 7.92 -0.70 19.58
C GLU A 101 7.70 -0.59 18.06
N LEU A 102 7.85 0.61 17.48
CA LEU A 102 7.68 0.84 16.04
C LEU A 102 8.59 -0.06 15.20
N ARG A 103 9.86 -0.21 15.60
CA ARG A 103 10.80 -1.08 14.89
C ARG A 103 10.24 -2.50 14.79
N GLN A 104 9.71 -3.02 15.89
CA GLN A 104 9.14 -4.36 15.91
C GLN A 104 7.91 -4.46 14.99
N TYR A 105 7.10 -3.40 14.92
CA TYR A 105 5.94 -3.38 14.03
C TYR A 105 6.35 -3.40 12.55
N LEU A 106 7.36 -2.63 12.15
CA LEU A 106 7.88 -2.61 10.78
C LEU A 106 8.61 -3.91 10.38
N GLN A 107 9.22 -4.59 11.36
CA GLN A 107 9.95 -5.85 11.15
C GLN A 107 9.05 -7.07 11.12
N ASN A 108 8.05 -7.15 12.01
CA ASN A 108 7.35 -8.39 12.30
C ASN A 108 5.97 -8.49 11.65
N ASN A 109 5.57 -7.48 10.87
CA ASN A 109 4.32 -7.46 10.13
C ASN A 109 4.58 -7.37 8.63
N ASP A 110 3.62 -7.83 7.85
CA ASP A 110 3.66 -7.78 6.39
C ASP A 110 3.03 -6.48 5.86
N PHE A 111 2.11 -5.89 6.63
CA PHE A 111 1.56 -4.56 6.38
C PHE A 111 1.68 -3.66 7.60
N PHE A 112 2.00 -2.39 7.34
CA PHE A 112 1.99 -1.32 8.31
C PHE A 112 1.11 -0.18 7.79
N LEU A 113 0.03 0.14 8.49
CA LEU A 113 -0.90 1.20 8.11
C LEU A 113 -0.75 2.37 9.09
N TYR A 114 -0.54 3.56 8.56
CA TYR A 114 -0.48 4.79 9.32
C TYR A 114 -1.59 5.73 8.83
N MET A 115 -2.44 6.17 9.75
CA MET A 115 -3.50 7.15 9.50
C MET A 115 -3.35 8.30 10.48
N GLY A 116 -2.76 9.40 10.00
CA GLY A 116 -2.41 10.54 10.82
C GLY A 116 -1.75 11.65 10.02
N HIS A 117 -1.17 12.61 10.71
CA HIS A 117 -0.52 13.76 10.06
C HIS A 117 0.81 13.40 9.38
N GLY A 118 0.95 13.82 8.12
CA GLY A 118 2.19 13.63 7.38
C GLY A 118 2.54 12.16 7.19
N SER A 119 3.82 11.84 7.35
CA SER A 119 4.35 10.47 7.28
C SER A 119 4.54 9.81 8.66
N GLY A 120 4.04 10.42 9.73
CA GLY A 120 4.31 9.98 11.10
C GLY A 120 5.73 10.25 11.59
N GLY A 121 6.54 11.01 10.85
CA GLY A 121 7.93 11.33 11.22
C GLY A 121 8.10 11.91 12.62
N ARG A 122 7.10 12.66 13.12
CA ARG A 122 7.07 13.20 14.50
C ARG A 122 6.99 12.13 15.60
N TYR A 123 6.49 10.94 15.28
CA TYR A 123 6.32 9.83 16.22
C TYR A 123 7.40 8.77 16.01
N PHE A 124 7.78 8.55 14.76
CA PHE A 124 8.62 7.43 14.37
C PHE A 124 10.10 7.71 14.50
N GLY A 125 10.52 8.94 14.17
CA GLY A 125 11.92 9.30 14.12
C GLY A 125 12.65 8.66 12.94
N LYS A 126 13.36 9.49 12.17
CA LYS A 126 14.12 9.09 10.98
C LYS A 126 15.13 7.97 11.24
N SER A 127 15.83 8.04 12.38
CA SER A 127 16.84 7.03 12.77
C SER A 127 16.21 5.66 13.02
N VAL A 128 15.05 5.60 13.67
CA VAL A 128 14.37 4.33 13.97
C VAL A 128 13.96 3.64 12.68
N ILE A 129 13.32 4.37 11.76
CA ILE A 129 12.89 3.83 10.46
C ILE A 129 14.09 3.28 9.70
N ARG A 130 15.14 4.08 9.49
CA ARG A 130 16.34 3.66 8.73
C ARG A 130 17.01 2.41 9.30
N ASN A 131 16.97 2.24 10.61
CA ASN A 131 17.58 1.10 11.29
C ASN A 131 16.63 -0.10 11.43
N SER A 132 15.36 0.01 10.99
CA SER A 132 14.32 -0.95 11.32
C SER A 132 14.26 -2.19 10.44
N ASP A 133 15.02 -2.37 9.36
CA ASP A 133 14.86 -3.52 8.43
C ASP A 133 13.37 -3.84 8.15
N CYS A 134 12.69 -2.84 7.59
CA CYS A 134 11.26 -2.80 7.37
C CYS A 134 10.85 -3.87 6.36
N ARG A 135 10.19 -4.93 6.84
CA ARG A 135 9.60 -5.97 5.98
C ARG A 135 8.17 -5.62 5.56
N ALA A 136 7.52 -4.75 6.33
CA ALA A 136 6.14 -4.34 6.12
C ALA A 136 5.98 -3.43 4.89
N VAL A 137 4.98 -3.73 4.07
CA VAL A 137 4.44 -2.80 3.08
C VAL A 137 3.76 -1.66 3.84
N SER A 138 4.25 -0.44 3.64
CA SER A 138 3.90 0.70 4.47
C SER A 138 2.91 1.63 3.77
N LEU A 139 1.71 1.79 4.33
CA LEU A 139 0.65 2.66 3.84
C LEU A 139 0.57 3.90 4.72
N LEU A 140 1.06 5.03 4.24
CA LEU A 140 1.13 6.30 4.97
C LEU A 140 0.01 7.24 4.52
N MET A 141 -1.16 7.13 5.13
CA MET A 141 -2.36 7.92 4.81
C MET A 141 -2.38 9.23 5.61
N GLY A 142 -1.52 10.15 5.19
CA GLY A 142 -1.44 11.50 5.71
C GLY A 142 -1.00 12.51 4.65
N CYS A 143 -1.29 13.78 4.88
CA CYS A 143 -0.97 14.87 3.95
C CYS A 143 0.52 14.92 3.61
N SER A 144 0.86 14.94 2.31
CA SER A 144 2.26 15.03 1.84
C SER A 144 3.18 13.92 2.39
N SER A 145 2.64 12.76 2.79
CA SER A 145 3.41 11.65 3.36
C SER A 145 4.44 11.05 2.41
N ALA A 146 4.30 11.26 1.11
CA ALA A 146 5.22 10.83 0.06
C ALA A 146 5.74 12.01 -0.79
N ARG A 147 5.69 13.24 -0.25
CA ARG A 147 6.22 14.41 -0.96
C ARG A 147 7.75 14.37 -0.99
N ILE A 148 8.33 14.74 -2.13
CA ILE A 148 9.76 15.05 -2.25
C ILE A 148 9.91 16.57 -2.24
N LEU A 149 10.69 17.07 -1.28
CA LEU A 149 11.03 18.49 -1.18
C LEU A 149 12.20 18.78 -2.10
N HIS A 150 12.03 19.77 -2.99
CA HIS A 150 13.08 20.20 -3.89
C HIS A 150 14.15 21.01 -3.12
N GLU A 151 15.41 20.62 -3.25
CA GLU A 151 16.55 21.25 -2.55
C GLU A 151 17.55 21.93 -3.50
N GLY A 152 17.17 22.10 -4.78
CA GLY A 152 18.01 22.70 -5.82
C GLY A 152 18.42 21.70 -6.90
N ASP A 153 19.08 22.22 -7.94
CA ASP A 153 19.49 21.43 -9.10
C ASP A 153 20.60 20.43 -8.73
N GLY A 154 20.47 19.19 -9.21
CA GLY A 154 21.42 18.11 -8.93
C GLY A 154 21.24 17.40 -7.58
N PHE A 155 20.22 17.77 -6.79
CA PHE A 155 19.86 17.09 -5.55
C PHE A 155 18.62 16.21 -5.75
N ASP A 156 18.63 15.01 -5.19
CA ASP A 156 17.47 14.10 -5.16
C ASP A 156 16.32 14.65 -4.30
N GLY A 157 16.60 15.66 -3.49
CA GLY A 157 15.65 16.28 -2.57
C GLY A 157 15.46 15.50 -1.28
N GLN A 158 14.54 15.97 -0.45
CA GLN A 158 14.28 15.38 0.87
C GLN A 158 12.90 14.72 0.90
N SER A 159 12.87 13.43 1.25
CA SER A 159 11.63 12.68 1.46
C SER A 159 11.81 11.52 2.41
N VAL A 160 10.72 11.16 3.10
CA VAL A 160 10.64 9.95 3.92
C VAL A 160 10.71 8.67 3.08
N ILE A 161 10.41 8.75 1.78
CA ILE A 161 10.53 7.63 0.84
C ILE A 161 11.94 7.04 0.90
N TYR A 162 12.97 7.89 0.97
CA TYR A 162 14.36 7.45 1.08
C TYR A 162 14.65 6.74 2.40
N ASP A 163 14.00 7.16 3.49
CA ASP A 163 14.19 6.53 4.80
C ASP A 163 13.62 5.11 4.84
N TYR A 164 12.43 4.91 4.26
CA TYR A 164 11.84 3.58 4.09
C TYR A 164 12.60 2.73 3.06
N SER A 165 13.15 3.34 2.02
CA SER A 165 13.98 2.65 1.02
C SER A 165 15.28 2.12 1.65
N ILE A 166 15.96 2.94 2.45
CA ILE A 166 17.14 2.53 3.24
C ILE A 166 16.75 1.38 4.20
N ALA A 167 15.56 1.46 4.79
CA ALA A 167 15.03 0.42 5.66
C ALA A 167 14.60 -0.85 4.92
N ARG A 168 14.77 -0.96 3.59
CA ARG A 168 14.35 -2.11 2.75
C ARG A 168 12.84 -2.36 2.74
N CYS A 169 12.05 -1.31 2.96
CA CYS A 169 10.60 -1.39 2.81
C CYS A 169 10.24 -1.90 1.40
N PRO A 170 9.41 -2.95 1.26
CA PRO A 170 9.16 -3.54 -0.05
C PRO A 170 8.36 -2.61 -0.96
N CYS A 171 7.41 -1.89 -0.37
CA CYS A 171 6.57 -0.93 -1.06
C CYS A 171 6.00 0.07 -0.06
N LEU A 172 6.03 1.35 -0.42
CA LEU A 172 5.47 2.46 0.33
C LEU A 172 4.37 3.12 -0.48
N VAL A 173 3.18 3.26 0.11
CA VAL A 173 2.06 4.01 -0.47
C VAL A 173 1.85 5.28 0.35
N GLY A 174 1.73 6.43 -0.30
CA GLY A 174 1.52 7.70 0.40
C GLY A 174 1.04 8.82 -0.52
N CYS A 175 0.86 10.02 0.04
CA CYS A 175 0.28 11.19 -0.65
C CYS A 175 1.37 12.19 -1.05
N LEU A 176 1.36 12.65 -2.30
CA LEU A 176 2.30 13.64 -2.84
C LEU A 176 2.06 15.06 -2.29
N TRP A 177 0.82 15.40 -1.96
CA TRP A 177 0.44 16.74 -1.48
C TRP A 177 -0.65 16.67 -0.40
N MET A 178 -1.18 17.81 0.00
CA MET A 178 -2.24 17.91 1.01
C MET A 178 -3.55 17.30 0.51
N VAL A 179 -4.13 16.42 1.31
CA VAL A 179 -5.41 15.77 1.01
C VAL A 179 -6.40 16.09 2.12
N THR A 180 -7.70 15.94 1.85
CA THR A 180 -8.74 16.13 2.86
C THR A 180 -9.04 14.81 3.57
N ASP A 181 -9.13 14.83 4.90
CA ASP A 181 -9.32 13.67 5.76
C ASP A 181 -10.44 12.73 5.28
N GLY A 182 -11.64 13.27 5.00
CA GLY A 182 -12.78 12.45 4.58
C GLY A 182 -12.60 11.74 3.23
N GLU A 183 -11.83 12.31 2.30
CA GLU A 183 -11.57 11.69 0.99
C GLU A 183 -10.45 10.65 1.06
N ILE A 184 -9.39 10.91 1.83
CA ILE A 184 -8.32 9.92 2.01
C ILE A 184 -8.78 8.72 2.85
N ASP A 185 -9.68 8.92 3.81
CA ASP A 185 -10.34 7.83 4.51
C ASP A 185 -11.15 6.95 3.56
N ARG A 186 -11.91 7.58 2.65
CA ARG A 186 -12.69 6.85 1.63
C ARG A 186 -11.77 6.05 0.71
N PHE A 187 -10.65 6.65 0.29
CA PHE A 187 -9.61 5.97 -0.47
C PHE A 187 -9.10 4.73 0.28
N LEU A 188 -8.68 4.90 1.54
CA LEU A 188 -8.13 3.80 2.34
C LEU A 188 -9.15 2.69 2.54
N MET A 189 -10.40 3.02 2.85
CA MET A 189 -11.48 2.03 2.99
C MET A 189 -11.70 1.25 1.69
N ALA A 190 -11.69 1.93 0.54
CA ALA A 190 -11.83 1.28 -0.76
C ALA A 190 -10.63 0.38 -1.08
N LEU A 191 -9.40 0.82 -0.76
CA LEU A 191 -8.18 0.05 -0.94
C LEU A 191 -8.19 -1.21 -0.07
N VAL A 192 -8.46 -1.06 1.22
CA VAL A 192 -8.48 -2.18 2.19
C VAL A 192 -9.56 -3.18 1.82
N LYS A 193 -10.76 -2.71 1.49
CA LYS A 193 -11.84 -3.58 1.02
C LYS A 193 -11.46 -4.32 -0.27
N HIS A 194 -10.82 -3.62 -1.21
CA HIS A 194 -10.40 -4.24 -2.46
C HIS A 194 -9.28 -5.27 -2.24
N CYS A 195 -8.28 -4.98 -1.42
CA CYS A 195 -7.16 -5.89 -1.15
C CYS A 195 -7.55 -7.12 -0.31
N PHE A 196 -8.43 -6.95 0.67
CA PHE A 196 -8.58 -7.88 1.79
C PHE A 196 -10.01 -8.37 2.04
N SER A 197 -11.00 -7.99 1.22
CA SER A 197 -12.35 -8.57 1.31
C SER A 197 -12.58 -9.66 0.25
N ASN A 198 -13.33 -10.69 0.61
CA ASN A 198 -13.75 -11.75 -0.31
C ASN A 198 -14.72 -11.20 -1.37
N SER A 199 -14.51 -11.57 -2.64
CA SER A 199 -15.61 -11.61 -3.60
C SER A 199 -16.51 -12.76 -3.18
N THR A 200 -17.78 -12.47 -2.90
CA THR A 200 -18.79 -13.47 -2.55
C THR A 200 -18.88 -14.52 -3.67
N GLY A 201 -18.35 -15.73 -3.45
CA GLY A 201 -18.59 -16.87 -4.33
C GLY A 201 -17.40 -17.79 -4.60
N ASP A 202 -16.17 -17.39 -4.28
CA ASP A 202 -14.99 -18.19 -4.61
C ASP A 202 -14.37 -18.81 -3.35
N PHE A 203 -14.48 -20.14 -3.22
CA PHE A 203 -13.89 -20.91 -2.13
C PHE A 203 -12.41 -21.19 -2.49
N GLY A 204 -11.53 -20.21 -2.26
CA GLY A 204 -10.09 -20.34 -2.50
C GLY A 204 -9.25 -19.18 -1.97
N GLU A 205 -7.93 -19.40 -1.83
CA GLU A 205 -6.99 -18.31 -1.55
C GLU A 205 -6.92 -17.37 -2.75
N SER A 206 -7.63 -16.24 -2.66
CA SER A 206 -7.56 -15.20 -3.68
C SER A 206 -6.43 -14.23 -3.36
N TYR A 207 -5.69 -13.84 -4.39
CA TYR A 207 -4.56 -12.92 -4.31
C TYR A 207 -4.88 -11.68 -5.14
N ARG A 208 -4.62 -10.50 -4.59
CA ARG A 208 -4.85 -9.22 -5.30
C ARG A 208 -3.62 -8.34 -5.31
N LEU A 209 -3.42 -7.67 -6.43
CA LEU A 209 -2.33 -6.73 -6.62
C LEU A 209 -2.63 -5.42 -5.88
N LEU A 210 -1.68 -4.98 -5.06
CA LEU A 210 -1.81 -3.73 -4.31
C LEU A 210 -1.97 -2.52 -5.26
N ILE A 211 -1.25 -2.51 -6.38
CA ILE A 211 -1.32 -1.40 -7.34
C ILE A 211 -2.68 -1.31 -8.03
N ASP A 212 -3.32 -2.46 -8.28
CA ASP A 212 -4.68 -2.52 -8.83
C ASP A 212 -5.70 -2.01 -7.79
N ALA A 213 -5.52 -2.39 -6.53
CA ALA A 213 -6.32 -1.85 -5.43
C ALA A 213 -6.14 -0.33 -5.24
N VAL A 214 -4.91 0.19 -5.40
CA VAL A 214 -4.64 1.64 -5.41
C VAL A 214 -5.40 2.30 -6.56
N ALA A 215 -5.30 1.76 -7.78
CA ALA A 215 -6.01 2.30 -8.94
C ALA A 215 -7.52 2.31 -8.73
N TYR A 216 -8.10 1.19 -8.28
CA TYR A 216 -9.50 1.08 -7.91
C TYR A 216 -9.89 2.12 -6.85
N ALA A 217 -9.12 2.24 -5.77
CA ALA A 217 -9.41 3.16 -4.67
C ALA A 217 -9.39 4.64 -5.10
N ARG A 218 -8.57 5.03 -6.09
CA ARG A 218 -8.61 6.39 -6.66
C ARG A 218 -9.96 6.72 -7.28
N THR A 219 -10.67 5.73 -7.85
CA THR A 219 -11.99 5.93 -8.45
C THR A 219 -13.10 6.13 -7.42
N ALA A 220 -12.89 5.66 -6.19
CA ALA A 220 -13.82 5.83 -5.07
C ALA A 220 -13.79 7.26 -4.49
N CYS A 221 -12.68 7.99 -4.65
CA CYS A 221 -12.60 9.40 -4.29
C CYS A 221 -13.60 10.22 -5.13
N ARG A 222 -14.32 11.14 -4.48
CA ARG A 222 -15.14 12.14 -5.16
C ARG A 222 -14.21 13.12 -5.89
N LEU A 223 -13.13 13.53 -5.22
CA LEU A 223 -12.08 14.35 -5.82
C LEU A 223 -11.01 13.45 -6.45
N ARG A 224 -11.34 12.86 -7.61
CA ARG A 224 -10.49 11.86 -8.29
C ARG A 224 -9.06 12.34 -8.55
N TYR A 225 -8.90 13.58 -9.03
CA TYR A 225 -7.57 14.10 -9.35
C TYR A 225 -6.91 14.81 -8.16
N MET A 226 -7.67 15.56 -7.36
CA MET A 226 -7.08 16.30 -6.22
C MET A 226 -6.71 15.38 -5.05
N THR A 227 -7.48 14.32 -4.79
CA THR A 227 -7.18 13.37 -3.71
C THR A 227 -6.73 12.02 -4.26
N GLY A 228 -7.49 11.41 -5.18
CA GLY A 228 -7.09 10.12 -5.78
C GLY A 228 -5.75 10.21 -6.50
N GLY A 229 -5.52 11.27 -7.27
CA GLY A 229 -4.25 11.52 -7.97
C GLY A 229 -3.07 11.82 -7.04
N ALA A 230 -3.32 12.15 -5.77
CA ALA A 230 -2.27 12.41 -4.79
C ALA A 230 -1.60 11.13 -4.31
N VAL A 231 -2.33 10.01 -4.28
CA VAL A 231 -1.83 8.75 -3.71
C VAL A 231 -0.95 8.05 -4.72
N VAL A 232 0.28 7.71 -4.34
CA VAL A 232 1.28 7.04 -5.17
C VAL A 232 1.91 5.87 -4.42
N SER A 233 2.53 4.97 -5.18
CA SER A 233 3.20 3.77 -4.67
C SER A 233 4.66 3.77 -5.13
N TYR A 234 5.59 3.56 -4.22
CA TYR A 234 7.04 3.45 -4.46
C TYR A 234 7.53 2.08 -3.98
N GLY A 235 8.06 1.25 -4.88
CA GLY A 235 8.65 -0.04 -4.54
C GLY A 235 8.23 -1.16 -5.47
N LEU A 236 8.33 -2.40 -4.98
CA LEU A 236 8.05 -3.62 -5.72
C LEU A 236 6.54 -3.88 -5.87
N PRO A 237 6.11 -4.60 -6.92
CA PRO A 237 4.72 -5.04 -7.01
C PRO A 237 4.41 -6.05 -5.90
N ILE A 238 3.36 -5.76 -5.14
CA ILE A 238 2.91 -6.52 -3.98
C ILE A 238 1.62 -7.27 -4.32
N VAL A 239 1.59 -8.54 -3.96
CA VAL A 239 0.39 -9.37 -3.99
C VAL A 239 -0.05 -9.67 -2.56
N ALA A 240 -1.22 -9.15 -2.20
CA ALA A 240 -1.83 -9.37 -0.90
C ALA A 240 -2.70 -10.63 -0.93
N ARG A 241 -2.49 -11.52 0.05
CA ARG A 241 -3.40 -12.63 0.33
C ARG A 241 -4.69 -12.09 0.95
N ASN A 242 -5.83 -12.52 0.42
CA ASN A 242 -7.14 -12.14 0.94
C ASN A 242 -7.36 -12.70 2.37
N ILE A 243 -8.12 -11.97 3.18
CA ILE A 243 -8.40 -12.35 4.56
C ILE A 243 -9.72 -13.12 4.60
N VAL A 244 -9.65 -14.42 4.89
CA VAL A 244 -10.84 -15.20 5.23
C VAL A 244 -11.26 -14.83 6.65
N ALA A 245 -12.10 -13.80 6.78
CA ALA A 245 -12.76 -13.48 8.04
C ALA A 245 -14.21 -13.97 7.99
N PHE A 246 -14.50 -15.15 8.54
CA PHE A 246 -15.87 -15.55 8.87
C PHE A 246 -16.21 -15.08 10.28
N CYS A 247 -17.06 -14.06 10.39
CA CYS A 247 -17.89 -13.88 11.58
C CYS A 247 -19.30 -14.35 11.22
N ASN A 248 -19.63 -15.60 11.57
CA ASN A 248 -21.01 -16.05 11.64
C ASN A 248 -21.30 -16.41 13.11
N ASN A 249 -22.21 -15.66 13.74
CA ASN A 249 -22.75 -15.96 15.07
C ASN A 249 -21.72 -16.21 16.20
N GLY A 250 -20.71 -15.34 16.33
CA GLY A 250 -19.94 -15.22 17.57
C GLY A 250 -18.98 -16.36 17.93
N ASN A 251 -18.75 -17.34 17.04
CA ASN A 251 -17.75 -18.38 17.25
C ASN A 251 -16.65 -18.32 16.18
N ILE A 252 -15.41 -18.17 16.64
CA ILE A 252 -14.18 -18.25 15.83
C ILE A 252 -13.86 -19.74 15.66
N VAL A 253 -13.93 -20.27 14.44
CA VAL A 253 -13.41 -21.62 14.13
C VAL A 253 -12.07 -21.46 13.42
N PRO A 254 -10.94 -21.85 14.04
CA PRO A 254 -9.70 -22.01 13.29
C PRO A 254 -9.81 -23.28 12.44
N GLN A 255 -9.84 -23.15 11.12
CA GLN A 255 -9.43 -24.29 10.29
C GLN A 255 -7.90 -24.35 10.33
N LEU A 256 -7.39 -25.23 11.19
CA LEU A 256 -6.06 -25.80 10.96
C LEU A 256 -6.05 -26.41 9.55
N PRO A 257 -4.97 -26.25 8.77
CA PRO A 257 -4.82 -27.02 7.54
C PRO A 257 -4.94 -28.50 7.91
N GLU A 258 -5.84 -29.23 7.25
CA GLU A 258 -5.90 -30.67 7.40
C GLU A 258 -4.48 -31.24 7.17
N PRO A 259 -4.00 -32.14 8.03
CA PRO A 259 -2.73 -32.80 7.78
C PRO A 259 -2.84 -33.49 6.42
N ALA A 260 -1.88 -33.22 5.54
CA ALA A 260 -1.72 -33.98 4.31
C ALA A 260 -1.72 -35.46 4.68
N ASN A 261 -2.79 -36.17 4.34
CA ASN A 261 -2.87 -37.60 4.49
C ASN A 261 -1.88 -38.23 3.50
N CYS A 262 -0.92 -38.95 4.08
CA CYS A 262 -0.06 -40.01 3.53
C CYS A 262 0.39 -39.92 2.06
#